data_AF-A0A7G5H0E4-F1
#
_entry.id   AF-A0A7G5H0E4-F1
#
_cell.length_a   1.000
_cell.length_b   1.000
_cell.length_c   1.000
_cell.angle_alpha   90.00
_cell.angle_beta   90.00
_cell.angle_gamma   90.00
#
_symmetry.space_group_name_H-M   'P 1'
#
loop_
_entity.id
_entity.type
_entity.pdbx_description
1 polymer ?
#
loop_
_entity_poly.entity_id
_entity_poly.type
_entity_poly.pdbx_seq_one_letter_code
_entity_poly.pdbx_strand_id
1 'polypeptide(L)'
;MPFLFLLIVQIIYSCNSFAQQVGDSSVVISHNNPFYFEKNKKLFIPIGINLCWPETNDNSEFKSMEDYFQKLSANKGNYVRIWLSTPFWEIEKKTPGSYDESKIDRLKKLLLLAHKYNIYIMFCLHHFRNISLTQRSFYNKVNYSSLFSNINEYFSLDTGKELYIKRASLILNTFSYDSNIIAWELWNEIDTVDGTVWEDWTAYMLQYFSNNFPKLLFTQSLGSYDDARKENTYKNILSLNHNKISQVHRYLDSGARWPVVRSCFMDSVCGQAIFNIRSYHINKPVLLSETGAVEKSHTGPWKYYLKDTLGILLHDILFAPYFSGAAGPGHSWHWDQYINKLNLWWHFKRFNNVIQVFDPIKENAQPYSFTVSDSLAFYGLKGKNNEIFWIRDHASNWKSEIVDNLPARIIHNRIVDLPSKDIKLVQAYDPWTDKWTNISIRDNKIILPDFRRSLVLKLSKYE
;
A
#
# COMPACT_ATOMS: atom_id res chain seq x y z
N MET A 1 28.54 37.15 26.81
CA MET A 1 27.32 36.38 27.13
C MET A 1 26.00 36.83 26.47
N PRO A 2 25.90 37.79 25.52
CA PRO A 2 24.62 38.04 24.82
C PRO A 2 24.49 37.35 23.45
N PHE A 3 25.60 36.97 22.80
CA PHE A 3 25.59 36.35 21.47
C PHE A 3 25.08 34.89 21.45
N LEU A 4 25.28 34.14 22.54
CA LEU A 4 24.82 32.75 22.63
C LEU A 4 23.28 32.65 22.78
N PHE A 5 22.67 33.68 23.38
CA PHE A 5 21.22 33.73 23.59
C PHE A 5 20.46 34.08 22.29
N LEU A 6 20.99 34.97 21.45
CA LEU A 6 20.39 35.28 20.16
C LEU A 6 20.42 34.09 19.18
N LEU A 7 21.49 33.30 19.18
CA LEU A 7 21.62 32.13 18.31
C LEU A 7 20.62 31.02 18.69
N ILE A 8 20.41 30.79 20.00
CA ILE A 8 19.45 29.81 20.50
C ILE A 8 18.01 30.25 20.21
N VAL A 9 17.70 31.54 20.35
CA VAL A 9 16.36 32.07 20.04
C VAL A 9 16.08 32.02 18.52
N GLN A 10 17.07 32.28 17.66
CA GLN A 10 16.91 32.13 16.21
C GLN A 10 16.70 30.66 15.78
N ILE A 11 17.39 29.71 16.40
CA ILE A 11 17.20 28.28 16.13
C ILE A 11 15.80 27.82 16.58
N ILE A 12 15.31 28.27 17.73
CA ILE A 12 13.96 27.94 18.22
C ILE A 12 12.86 28.54 17.34
N TYR A 13 13.02 29.79 16.87
CA TYR A 13 12.07 30.40 15.93
C TYR A 13 12.10 29.75 14.54
N SER A 14 13.26 29.28 14.09
CA SER A 14 13.41 28.54 12.83
C SER A 14 12.77 27.14 12.93
N CYS A 15 12.93 26.44 14.06
CA CYS A 15 12.28 25.16 14.31
C CYS A 15 10.75 25.29 14.47
N ASN A 16 10.25 26.35 15.11
CA ASN A 16 8.81 26.57 15.28
C ASN A 16 8.12 26.99 13.98
N SER A 17 8.75 27.83 13.15
CA SER A 17 8.20 28.19 11.82
C SER A 17 8.22 27.02 10.85
N PHE A 18 9.26 26.17 10.89
CA PHE A 18 9.32 24.93 10.11
C PHE A 18 8.32 23.89 10.62
N ALA A 19 8.19 23.68 11.93
CA ALA A 19 7.22 22.75 12.52
C ALA A 19 5.75 23.17 12.26
N GLN A 20 5.49 24.47 12.12
CA GLN A 20 4.17 25.00 11.75
C GLN A 20 3.88 24.82 10.25
N GLN A 21 4.89 24.91 9.37
CA GLN A 21 4.79 24.54 7.94
C GLN A 21 4.65 23.02 7.69
N VAL A 22 5.26 22.19 8.53
CA VAL A 22 5.16 20.71 8.47
C VAL A 22 3.74 20.23 8.81
N GLY A 23 3.01 20.96 9.66
CA GLY A 23 1.63 20.63 10.03
C GLY A 23 0.62 20.71 8.88
N ASP A 24 0.77 21.67 7.97
CA ASP A 24 -0.12 21.80 6.80
C ASP A 24 0.29 20.86 5.65
N SER A 25 1.58 20.53 5.54
CA SER A 25 2.13 19.79 4.40
C SER A 25 2.25 18.27 4.59
N SER A 26 1.95 17.71 5.77
CA SER A 26 2.02 16.26 5.99
C SER A 26 0.74 15.53 5.55
N VAL A 27 0.86 14.23 5.27
CA VAL A 27 -0.31 13.36 5.04
C VAL A 27 -0.89 12.96 6.39
N VAL A 28 -2.20 13.12 6.55
CA VAL A 28 -2.96 12.79 7.76
C VAL A 28 -4.17 11.92 7.43
N ILE A 29 -4.76 11.27 8.43
CA ILE A 29 -6.07 10.63 8.29
C ILE A 29 -7.14 11.73 8.20
N SER A 30 -8.04 11.63 7.23
CA SER A 30 -9.12 12.61 7.05
C SER A 30 -10.02 12.66 8.28
N HIS A 31 -10.31 13.87 8.73
CA HIS A 31 -11.31 14.11 9.79
C HIS A 31 -12.75 13.93 9.29
N ASN A 32 -12.99 14.18 8.00
CA ASN A 32 -14.32 14.11 7.39
C ASN A 32 -14.72 12.67 7.03
N ASN A 33 -13.75 11.85 6.65
CA ASN A 33 -13.97 10.43 6.37
C ASN A 33 -12.73 9.61 6.77
N PRO A 34 -12.72 8.97 7.96
CA PRO A 34 -11.52 8.33 8.51
C PRO A 34 -11.05 7.09 7.74
N PHE A 35 -11.75 6.67 6.68
CA PHE A 35 -11.30 5.63 5.77
C PHE A 35 -10.28 6.10 4.72
N TYR A 36 -9.96 7.40 4.66
CA TYR A 36 -9.07 7.97 3.66
C TYR A 36 -8.04 8.94 4.27
N PHE A 37 -7.04 9.31 3.46
CA PHE A 37 -6.02 10.28 3.83
C PHE A 37 -6.27 11.65 3.21
N GLU A 38 -5.76 12.68 3.86
CA GLU A 38 -5.72 14.05 3.36
C GLU A 38 -4.31 14.61 3.41
N LYS A 39 -4.00 15.50 2.47
CA LYS A 39 -2.83 16.36 2.48
C LYS A 39 -3.27 17.77 2.09
N ASN A 40 -2.92 18.79 2.89
CA ASN A 40 -3.42 20.16 2.70
C ASN A 40 -4.96 20.22 2.55
N LYS A 41 -5.70 19.44 3.35
CA LYS A 41 -7.19 19.33 3.30
C LYS A 41 -7.77 18.83 1.97
N LYS A 42 -6.95 18.19 1.13
CA LYS A 42 -7.37 17.54 -0.11
C LYS A 42 -7.14 16.04 -0.01
N LEU A 43 -7.98 15.26 -0.69
CA LEU A 43 -7.82 13.82 -0.81
C LEU A 43 -6.37 13.46 -1.20
N PHE A 44 -5.79 12.54 -0.44
CA PHE A 44 -4.51 11.93 -0.77
C PHE A 44 -4.70 10.42 -0.96
N ILE A 45 -4.30 9.91 -2.12
CA ILE A 45 -4.31 8.48 -2.44
C ILE A 45 -2.85 8.04 -2.66
N PRO A 46 -2.33 7.06 -1.91
CA PRO A 46 -0.98 6.52 -2.09
C PRO A 46 -0.95 5.53 -3.26
N ILE A 47 -0.64 6.02 -4.45
CA ILE A 47 -0.55 5.27 -5.71
C ILE A 47 0.89 4.78 -5.89
N GLY A 48 1.11 3.48 -5.73
CA GLY A 48 2.48 3.00 -5.62
C GLY A 48 2.65 1.50 -5.50
N ILE A 49 3.83 1.13 -5.01
CA ILE A 49 4.33 -0.24 -4.94
C ILE A 49 5.13 -0.45 -3.67
N ASN A 50 5.39 -1.71 -3.32
CA ASN A 50 6.52 -2.01 -2.46
C ASN A 50 7.79 -1.84 -3.29
N LEU A 51 8.75 -1.06 -2.79
CA LEU A 51 10.04 -0.79 -3.43
C LEU A 51 11.13 -0.90 -2.38
N CYS A 52 11.41 -2.11 -1.93
CA CYS A 52 12.10 -2.29 -0.66
C CYS A 52 13.61 -1.99 -0.73
N TRP A 53 14.25 -2.20 -1.87
CA TRP A 53 15.70 -1.98 -2.08
C TRP A 53 16.05 -1.76 -3.57
N PRO A 54 17.24 -1.21 -3.89
CA PRO A 54 17.78 -1.14 -5.25
C PRO A 54 18.10 -2.52 -5.85
N GLU A 55 18.37 -2.58 -7.16
CA GLU A 55 18.70 -3.86 -7.84
C GLU A 55 20.03 -4.49 -7.38
N THR A 56 21.01 -3.66 -7.02
CA THR A 56 22.35 -4.10 -6.57
C THR A 56 22.64 -3.62 -5.15
N ASN A 57 23.73 -4.14 -4.56
CA ASN A 57 24.23 -3.70 -3.25
C ASN A 57 25.58 -2.92 -3.36
N ASP A 58 25.83 -2.18 -4.47
CA ASP A 58 27.03 -1.33 -4.68
C ASP A 58 26.73 0.13 -5.10
N ASN A 59 27.72 1.03 -5.09
CA ASN A 59 27.54 2.48 -5.32
C ASN A 59 26.75 2.91 -6.59
N SER A 60 26.49 2.04 -7.57
CA SER A 60 25.54 2.31 -8.68
C SER A 60 24.04 2.30 -8.25
N GLU A 61 23.76 1.82 -7.04
CA GLU A 61 22.47 1.58 -6.38
C GLU A 61 21.46 2.73 -6.47
N PHE A 62 21.89 3.97 -6.21
CA PHE A 62 20.97 5.10 -6.18
C PHE A 62 20.40 5.43 -7.54
N LYS A 63 21.12 5.09 -8.62
CA LYS A 63 20.62 5.29 -9.98
C LYS A 63 19.39 4.42 -10.24
N SER A 64 19.39 3.18 -9.73
CA SER A 64 18.21 2.30 -9.86
C SER A 64 17.03 2.84 -9.05
N MET A 65 17.25 3.30 -7.81
CA MET A 65 16.19 3.93 -7.00
C MET A 65 15.63 5.18 -7.66
N GLU A 66 16.50 6.04 -8.20
CA GLU A 66 16.09 7.25 -8.91
C GLU A 66 15.32 6.91 -10.20
N ASP A 67 15.76 5.92 -10.97
CA ASP A 67 15.05 5.46 -12.17
C ASP A 67 13.64 4.94 -11.83
N TYR A 68 13.49 4.17 -10.74
CA TYR A 68 12.18 3.76 -10.24
C TYR A 68 11.30 4.95 -9.86
N PHE A 69 11.84 5.91 -9.11
CA PHE A 69 11.09 7.11 -8.69
C PHE A 69 10.68 7.95 -9.91
N GLN A 70 11.58 8.10 -10.89
CA GLN A 70 11.31 8.82 -12.13
C GLN A 70 10.20 8.13 -12.93
N LYS A 71 10.28 6.82 -13.16
CA LYS A 71 9.28 6.04 -13.89
C LYS A 71 7.92 6.07 -13.21
N LEU A 72 7.88 5.89 -11.89
CA LEU A 72 6.64 5.94 -11.11
C LEU A 72 6.01 7.33 -11.16
N SER A 73 6.80 8.38 -10.91
CA SER A 73 6.34 9.78 -10.92
C SER A 73 5.87 10.23 -12.31
N ALA A 74 6.59 9.85 -13.38
CA ALA A 74 6.19 10.12 -14.76
C ALA A 74 4.82 9.52 -15.09
N ASN A 75 4.45 8.41 -14.42
CA ASN A 75 3.16 7.75 -14.54
C ASN A 75 2.19 8.08 -13.39
N LYS A 76 2.40 9.23 -12.72
CA LYS A 76 1.51 9.75 -11.67
C LYS A 76 1.38 8.89 -10.42
N GLY A 77 2.25 7.90 -10.25
CA GLY A 77 2.46 7.26 -8.96
C GLY A 77 3.19 8.21 -8.01
N ASN A 78 2.89 8.07 -6.72
CA ASN A 78 3.36 8.97 -5.68
C ASN A 78 3.72 8.24 -4.38
N TYR A 79 3.78 6.91 -4.34
CA TYR A 79 3.99 6.17 -3.10
C TYR A 79 4.95 5.00 -3.24
N VAL A 80 5.76 4.76 -2.21
CA VAL A 80 6.55 3.53 -2.07
C VAL A 80 6.61 3.06 -0.61
N ARG A 81 6.77 1.75 -0.41
CA ARG A 81 7.11 1.15 0.89
C ARG A 81 8.55 0.62 0.89
N ILE A 82 9.34 0.99 1.89
CA ILE A 82 10.80 0.71 1.97
C ILE A 82 11.15 -0.02 3.27
N TRP A 83 11.94 -1.09 3.20
CA TRP A 83 12.36 -1.87 4.38
C TRP A 83 13.74 -1.44 4.88
N LEU A 84 13.77 -0.77 6.03
CA LEU A 84 14.98 -0.14 6.58
C LEU A 84 15.97 -1.11 7.23
N SER A 85 15.59 -2.38 7.41
CA SER A 85 16.45 -3.41 8.01
C SER A 85 17.08 -4.34 6.97
N THR A 86 16.94 -4.04 5.67
CA THR A 86 17.63 -4.77 4.60
C THR A 86 19.07 -4.29 4.44
N PRO A 87 20.00 -5.10 3.91
CA PRO A 87 21.43 -4.77 3.93
C PRO A 87 21.79 -3.40 3.35
N PHE A 88 21.07 -2.95 2.31
CA PHE A 88 21.32 -1.64 1.71
C PHE A 88 20.98 -0.48 2.66
N TRP A 89 19.92 -0.60 3.45
CA TRP A 89 19.40 0.47 4.33
C TRP A 89 19.78 0.31 5.80
N GLU A 90 20.18 -0.89 6.22
CA GLU A 90 20.42 -1.23 7.63
C GLU A 90 21.49 -0.31 8.23
N ILE A 91 21.05 0.51 9.18
CA ILE A 91 21.89 1.46 9.90
C ILE A 91 22.65 0.79 11.04
N GLU A 92 22.18 -0.34 11.55
CA GLU A 92 22.82 -1.02 12.67
C GLU A 92 23.98 -1.89 12.18
N LYS A 93 25.14 -1.73 12.83
CA LYS A 93 26.34 -2.50 12.55
C LYS A 93 26.22 -3.92 13.11
N LYS A 94 27.29 -4.71 12.93
CA LYS A 94 27.41 -6.05 13.51
C LYS A 94 27.30 -6.06 15.04
N THR A 95 27.69 -4.98 15.72
CA THR A 95 27.50 -4.85 17.16
C THR A 95 26.12 -4.23 17.44
N PRO A 96 25.22 -4.91 18.16
CA PRO A 96 23.89 -4.38 18.47
C PRO A 96 23.94 -3.02 19.14
N GLY A 97 23.08 -2.09 18.72
CA GLY A 97 23.03 -0.73 19.25
C GLY A 97 24.19 0.19 18.81
N SER A 98 25.04 -0.25 17.87
CA SER A 98 26.03 0.58 17.19
C SER A 98 25.57 0.92 15.77
N TYR A 99 25.68 2.17 15.36
CA TYR A 99 25.07 2.67 14.12
C TYR A 99 26.12 3.20 13.12
N ASP A 100 25.78 3.10 11.83
CA ASP A 100 26.56 3.57 10.69
C ASP A 100 25.98 4.89 10.15
N GLU A 101 26.70 5.98 10.37
CA GLU A 101 26.30 7.32 9.92
C GLU A 101 26.19 7.41 8.39
N SER A 102 26.98 6.64 7.64
CA SER A 102 26.90 6.65 6.18
C SER A 102 25.57 6.11 5.66
N LYS A 103 24.93 5.19 6.40
CA LYS A 103 23.60 4.65 6.11
C LYS A 103 22.50 5.66 6.48
N ILE A 104 22.72 6.49 7.49
CA ILE A 104 21.84 7.62 7.82
C ILE A 104 21.90 8.66 6.68
N ASP A 105 23.09 9.01 6.20
CA ASP A 105 23.24 9.94 5.07
C ASP A 105 22.65 9.39 3.76
N ARG A 106 22.66 8.07 3.60
CA ARG A 106 21.97 7.37 2.51
C ARG A 106 20.44 7.58 2.60
N LEU A 107 19.84 7.47 3.78
CA LEU A 107 18.41 7.76 3.94
C LEU A 107 18.08 9.24 3.66
N LYS A 108 18.96 10.18 4.02
CA LYS A 108 18.80 11.59 3.63
C LYS A 108 18.75 11.75 2.10
N LYS A 109 19.65 11.09 1.37
CA LYS A 109 19.67 11.11 -0.11
C LYS A 109 18.39 10.52 -0.72
N LEU A 110 17.87 9.45 -0.14
CA LEU A 110 16.59 8.87 -0.56
C LEU A 110 15.44 9.88 -0.41
N LEU A 111 15.38 10.62 0.70
CA LEU A 111 14.36 11.65 0.90
C LEU A 111 14.50 12.80 -0.09
N LEU A 112 15.73 13.23 -0.43
CA LEU A 112 15.94 14.22 -1.49
C LEU A 112 15.38 13.76 -2.84
N LEU A 113 15.53 12.48 -3.19
CA LEU A 113 14.90 11.90 -4.38
C LEU A 113 13.37 11.87 -4.23
N ALA A 114 12.87 11.53 -3.05
CA ALA A 114 11.43 11.50 -2.76
C ALA A 114 10.80 12.88 -3.00
N HIS A 115 11.44 13.95 -2.51
CA HIS A 115 11.04 15.34 -2.78
C HIS A 115 11.12 15.68 -4.27
N LYS A 116 12.25 15.36 -4.93
CA LYS A 116 12.46 15.64 -6.37
C LYS A 116 11.35 15.05 -7.25
N TYR A 117 10.90 13.84 -6.94
CA TYR A 117 9.90 13.11 -7.73
C TYR A 117 8.49 13.12 -7.12
N ASN A 118 8.26 13.86 -6.03
CA ASN A 118 6.99 13.88 -5.29
C ASN A 118 6.50 12.48 -4.92
N ILE A 119 7.42 11.64 -4.44
CA ILE A 119 7.16 10.30 -3.92
C ILE A 119 7.07 10.37 -2.40
N TYR A 120 6.03 9.74 -1.86
CA TYR A 120 5.76 9.59 -0.45
C TYR A 120 6.15 8.18 0.01
N ILE A 121 6.64 8.06 1.24
CA ILE A 121 7.28 6.84 1.72
C ILE A 121 6.58 6.34 2.99
N MET A 122 6.27 5.05 3.02
CA MET A 122 6.10 4.31 4.26
C MET A 122 7.38 3.54 4.56
N PHE A 123 7.94 3.74 5.76
CA PHE A 123 9.11 2.99 6.21
C PHE A 123 8.72 1.80 7.08
N CYS A 124 9.21 0.63 6.72
CA CYS A 124 9.18 -0.56 7.55
C CYS A 124 10.48 -0.65 8.37
N LEU A 125 10.38 -0.58 9.69
CA LEU A 125 11.53 -0.46 10.58
C LEU A 125 12.32 -1.78 10.70
N HIS A 126 11.64 -2.92 10.78
CA HIS A 126 12.23 -4.26 10.89
C HIS A 126 11.52 -5.34 10.06
N HIS A 127 12.21 -6.44 9.71
CA HIS A 127 11.62 -7.54 8.93
C HIS A 127 12.11 -8.96 9.31
N PHE A 128 13.03 -9.09 10.27
CA PHE A 128 13.59 -10.40 10.58
C PHE A 128 12.57 -11.29 11.32
N ARG A 129 12.69 -12.61 11.15
CA ARG A 129 11.80 -13.63 11.70
C ARG A 129 12.43 -14.45 12.81
N ASN A 130 13.76 -14.52 12.86
CA ASN A 130 14.47 -15.24 13.90
C ASN A 130 15.83 -14.65 14.24
N ILE A 131 16.36 -15.16 15.35
CA ILE A 131 17.71 -14.91 15.86
C ILE A 131 18.33 -16.29 16.06
N SER A 132 19.29 -16.65 15.21
CA SER A 132 19.96 -17.95 15.25
C SER A 132 21.40 -17.83 14.77
N LEU A 133 22.33 -18.57 15.38
CA LEU A 133 23.72 -18.67 14.91
C LEU A 133 23.89 -19.58 13.68
N THR A 134 22.96 -20.53 13.49
CA THR A 134 23.13 -21.63 12.54
C THR A 134 22.32 -21.44 11.26
N GLN A 135 21.25 -20.63 11.32
CA GLN A 135 20.40 -20.37 10.17
C GLN A 135 21.00 -19.27 9.29
N ARG A 136 21.19 -19.55 8.00
CA ARG A 136 21.57 -18.51 7.01
C ARG A 136 20.34 -18.18 6.16
N SER A 137 19.62 -17.14 6.56
CA SER A 137 18.41 -16.68 5.90
C SER A 137 18.40 -15.16 5.83
N PHE A 138 17.80 -14.61 4.78
CA PHE A 138 17.51 -13.17 4.67
C PHE A 138 16.73 -12.65 5.88
N TYR A 139 15.91 -13.51 6.49
CA TYR A 139 15.08 -13.20 7.65
C TYR A 139 15.74 -13.48 9.01
N ASN A 140 17.03 -13.82 9.06
CA ASN A 140 17.72 -14.07 10.34
C ASN A 140 18.60 -12.88 10.77
N LYS A 141 18.44 -12.44 12.02
CA LYS A 141 19.22 -11.35 12.62
C LYS A 141 20.32 -11.92 13.53
N VAL A 142 21.35 -12.50 12.90
CA VAL A 142 22.46 -13.21 13.60
C VAL A 142 23.18 -12.32 14.61
N ASN A 143 23.32 -11.01 14.36
CA ASN A 143 24.04 -10.11 15.27
C ASN A 143 23.41 -10.00 16.67
N TYR A 144 22.16 -10.42 16.84
CA TYR A 144 21.46 -10.41 18.13
C TYR A 144 21.67 -11.71 18.93
N SER A 145 22.27 -12.74 18.34
CA SER A 145 22.40 -14.06 18.99
C SER A 145 23.38 -14.09 20.17
N SER A 146 24.21 -13.05 20.35
CA SER A 146 25.06 -12.92 21.54
C SER A 146 24.32 -12.34 22.74
N LEU A 147 23.13 -11.77 22.53
CA LEU A 147 22.31 -11.12 23.55
C LEU A 147 21.01 -11.87 23.83
N PHE A 148 20.50 -12.60 22.84
CA PHE A 148 19.22 -13.30 22.91
C PHE A 148 19.36 -14.69 22.31
N SER A 149 18.82 -15.67 22.99
CA SER A 149 18.82 -17.07 22.55
C SER A 149 17.84 -17.31 21.39
N ASN A 150 16.79 -16.49 21.30
CA ASN A 150 15.74 -16.55 20.28
C ASN A 150 14.95 -15.23 20.23
N ILE A 151 13.98 -15.16 19.30
CA ILE A 151 13.18 -13.95 19.10
C ILE A 151 12.17 -13.67 20.22
N ASN A 152 11.69 -14.69 20.95
CA ASN A 152 10.83 -14.46 22.12
C ASN A 152 11.58 -13.71 23.21
N GLU A 153 12.83 -14.08 23.47
CA GLU A 153 13.67 -13.38 24.45
C GLU A 153 13.89 -11.91 24.04
N TYR A 154 14.14 -11.64 22.76
CA TYR A 154 14.24 -10.28 22.22
C TYR A 154 12.95 -9.45 22.43
N PHE A 155 11.78 -10.04 22.26
CA PHE A 155 10.51 -9.33 22.46
C PHE A 155 10.13 -9.18 23.94
N SER A 156 10.42 -10.16 24.78
CA SER A 156 10.01 -10.16 26.18
C SER A 156 10.92 -9.33 27.08
N LEU A 157 12.24 -9.38 26.86
CA LEU A 157 13.20 -8.68 27.72
C LEU A 157 13.23 -7.17 27.44
N ASP A 158 13.41 -6.38 28.50
CA ASP A 158 13.51 -4.93 28.39
C ASP A 158 14.73 -4.51 27.55
N THR A 159 15.84 -5.24 27.64
CA THR A 159 17.02 -5.00 26.80
C THR A 159 16.72 -5.11 25.30
N GLY A 160 15.89 -6.07 24.88
CA GLY A 160 15.50 -6.22 23.47
C GLY A 160 14.54 -5.12 23.01
N LYS A 161 13.57 -4.76 23.87
CA LYS A 161 12.68 -3.61 23.64
C LYS A 161 13.47 -2.30 23.53
N GLU A 162 14.43 -2.08 24.42
CA GLU A 162 15.29 -0.90 24.43
C GLU A 162 16.17 -0.81 23.18
N LEU A 163 16.71 -1.94 22.70
CA LEU A 163 17.47 -1.97 21.44
C LEU A 163 16.59 -1.54 20.26
N TYR A 164 15.38 -2.09 20.15
CA TYR A 164 14.43 -1.69 19.12
C TYR A 164 14.10 -0.19 19.22
N ILE A 165 13.75 0.27 20.42
CA ILE A 165 13.40 1.66 20.71
C ILE A 165 14.56 2.59 20.35
N LYS A 166 15.79 2.27 20.76
CA LYS A 166 16.97 3.09 20.46
C LYS A 166 17.21 3.21 18.96
N ARG A 167 17.12 2.11 18.22
CA ARG A 167 17.32 2.10 16.76
C ARG A 167 16.22 2.87 16.04
N ALA A 168 14.96 2.57 16.35
CA ALA A 168 13.82 3.24 15.74
C ALA A 168 13.79 4.74 16.08
N SER A 169 14.07 5.12 17.33
CA SER A 169 14.07 6.52 17.76
C SER A 169 15.20 7.31 17.10
N LEU A 170 16.36 6.71 16.84
CA LEU A 170 17.42 7.35 16.05
C LEU A 170 16.91 7.72 14.65
N ILE A 171 16.22 6.80 13.97
CA ILE A 171 15.64 7.04 12.64
C ILE A 171 14.55 8.11 12.74
N LEU A 172 13.58 7.93 13.64
CA LEU A 172 12.44 8.82 13.81
C LEU A 172 12.91 10.25 14.12
N ASN A 173 13.76 10.45 15.11
CA ASN A 173 14.28 11.78 15.46
C ASN A 173 15.03 12.46 14.30
N THR A 174 15.63 11.68 13.40
CA THR A 174 16.38 12.20 12.26
C THR A 174 15.48 12.57 11.08
N PHE A 175 14.34 11.91 10.90
CA PHE A 175 13.57 11.99 9.65
C PHE A 175 12.09 12.34 9.82
N SER A 176 11.53 12.31 11.03
CA SER A 176 10.09 12.44 11.28
C SER A 176 9.48 13.79 10.89
N TYR A 177 10.29 14.81 10.64
CA TYR A 177 9.84 16.13 10.19
C TYR A 177 9.62 16.19 8.66
N ASP A 178 10.00 15.15 7.91
CA ASP A 178 9.90 15.15 6.46
C ASP A 178 8.47 14.86 6.01
N SER A 179 7.87 15.79 5.25
CA SER A 179 6.48 15.71 4.78
C SER A 179 6.24 14.67 3.69
N ASN A 180 7.30 14.09 3.12
CA ASN A 180 7.20 12.95 2.19
C ASN A 180 7.16 11.61 2.93
N ILE A 181 7.22 11.56 4.26
CA ILE A 181 6.99 10.32 5.02
C ILE A 181 5.55 10.29 5.51
N ILE A 182 4.80 9.23 5.14
CA ILE A 182 3.37 9.15 5.47
C ILE A 182 3.09 8.26 6.68
N ALA A 183 3.93 7.25 6.91
CA ALA A 183 3.71 6.27 7.97
C ALA A 183 4.98 5.49 8.30
N TRP A 184 4.96 4.93 9.50
CA TRP A 184 6.01 4.10 10.07
C TRP A 184 5.41 2.75 10.46
N GLU A 185 5.79 1.74 9.73
CA GLU A 185 5.46 0.37 10.04
C GLU A 185 6.53 -0.22 10.96
N LEU A 186 6.12 -0.77 12.10
CA LEU A 186 7.06 -1.29 13.09
C LEU A 186 7.81 -2.51 12.56
N TRP A 187 7.08 -3.45 11.95
CA TRP A 187 7.65 -4.71 11.52
C TRP A 187 6.93 -5.24 10.28
N ASN A 188 7.66 -5.88 9.37
CA ASN A 188 7.05 -6.58 8.25
C ASN A 188 6.52 -7.96 8.68
N GLU A 189 5.23 -8.21 8.47
CA GLU A 189 4.59 -9.52 8.67
C GLU A 189 4.94 -10.16 10.02
N ILE A 190 4.69 -9.45 11.11
CA ILE A 190 5.24 -9.83 12.43
C ILE A 190 4.73 -11.19 12.94
N ASP A 191 3.57 -11.66 12.50
CA ASP A 191 3.04 -13.01 12.78
C ASP A 191 3.82 -14.14 12.10
N THR A 192 4.80 -13.82 11.24
CA THR A 192 5.68 -14.80 10.59
C THR A 192 7.00 -15.02 11.32
N VAL A 193 7.19 -14.37 12.47
CA VAL A 193 8.34 -14.60 13.36
C VAL A 193 8.28 -15.99 14.00
N ASP A 194 9.45 -16.56 14.32
CA ASP A 194 9.58 -17.82 15.06
C ASP A 194 9.36 -17.61 16.57
N GLY A 195 8.32 -16.84 16.92
CA GLY A 195 7.99 -16.41 18.28
C GLY A 195 6.49 -16.23 18.47
N THR A 196 6.05 -16.16 19.73
CA THR A 196 4.63 -16.20 20.12
C THR A 196 4.18 -15.00 20.94
N VAL A 197 5.10 -14.16 21.40
CA VAL A 197 4.83 -13.02 22.30
C VAL A 197 4.74 -11.67 21.55
N TRP A 198 4.65 -11.72 20.22
CA TRP A 198 4.75 -10.54 19.37
C TRP A 198 3.50 -9.64 19.41
N GLU A 199 2.32 -10.17 19.77
CA GLU A 199 1.07 -9.39 19.88
C GLU A 199 1.17 -8.34 21.00
N ASP A 200 1.60 -8.77 22.20
CA ASP A 200 1.83 -7.89 23.35
C ASP A 200 2.94 -6.89 23.05
N TRP A 201 4.01 -7.35 22.41
CA TRP A 201 5.10 -6.47 21.96
C TRP A 201 4.61 -5.41 20.98
N THR A 202 3.76 -5.80 20.02
CA THR A 202 3.17 -4.88 19.02
C THR A 202 2.32 -3.82 19.72
N ALA A 203 1.45 -4.21 20.63
CA ALA A 203 0.59 -3.29 21.37
C ALA A 203 1.43 -2.29 22.19
N TYR A 204 2.45 -2.79 22.89
CA TYR A 204 3.40 -1.97 23.66
C TYR A 204 4.14 -0.97 22.77
N MET A 205 4.72 -1.42 21.66
CA MET A 205 5.52 -0.56 20.79
C MET A 205 4.68 0.48 20.07
N LEU A 206 3.51 0.11 19.54
CA LEU A 206 2.59 1.07 18.92
C LEU A 206 2.22 2.19 19.91
N GLN A 207 1.90 1.83 21.15
CA GLN A 207 1.60 2.79 22.21
C GLN A 207 2.82 3.67 22.53
N TYR A 208 3.99 3.06 22.75
CA TYR A 208 5.24 3.76 23.05
C TYR A 208 5.55 4.82 21.98
N PHE A 209 5.60 4.43 20.70
CA PHE A 209 5.94 5.37 19.63
C PHE A 209 4.85 6.41 19.40
N SER A 210 3.57 6.04 19.50
CA SER A 210 2.49 7.02 19.40
C SER A 210 2.56 8.08 20.50
N ASN A 211 2.96 7.71 21.72
CA ASN A 211 3.06 8.65 22.83
C ASN A 211 4.27 9.59 22.69
N ASN A 212 5.41 9.06 22.22
CA ASN A 212 6.64 9.84 22.04
C ASN A 212 6.64 10.66 20.74
N PHE A 213 5.88 10.23 19.72
CA PHE A 213 5.80 10.86 18.41
C PHE A 213 4.33 11.05 17.96
N PRO A 214 3.54 11.86 18.67
CA PRO A 214 2.07 11.91 18.53
C PRO A 214 1.54 12.41 17.19
N LYS A 215 2.39 13.03 16.36
CA LYS A 215 2.04 13.51 15.02
C LYS A 215 2.24 12.47 13.92
N LEU A 216 2.91 11.35 14.21
CA LEU A 216 3.26 10.35 13.21
C LEU A 216 2.20 9.23 13.16
N LEU A 217 2.04 8.63 11.98
CA LEU A 217 1.18 7.47 11.79
C LEU A 217 2.01 6.20 11.96
N PHE A 218 1.73 5.43 13.01
CA PHE A 218 2.33 4.11 13.23
C PHE A 218 1.38 3.00 12.84
N THR A 219 1.93 1.91 12.31
CA THR A 219 1.14 0.73 11.92
C THR A 219 1.95 -0.56 12.04
N GLN A 220 1.26 -1.68 12.00
CA GLN A 220 1.84 -3.02 12.02
C GLN A 220 1.21 -3.83 10.88
N SER A 221 2.03 -4.47 10.05
CA SER A 221 1.53 -5.45 9.08
C SER A 221 1.56 -6.87 9.64
N LEU A 222 0.77 -7.73 9.00
CA LEU A 222 0.73 -9.16 9.23
C LEU A 222 0.94 -9.84 7.89
N GLY A 223 1.41 -11.08 7.92
CA GLY A 223 1.59 -11.95 6.77
C GLY A 223 0.28 -12.16 6.04
N SER A 224 0.40 -12.61 4.79
CA SER A 224 -0.73 -12.83 3.86
C SER A 224 -1.98 -13.32 4.60
N TYR A 225 -3.02 -12.50 4.57
CA TYR A 225 -4.36 -12.84 5.01
C TYR A 225 -4.82 -13.87 3.99
N ASP A 226 -4.88 -15.15 4.31
CA ASP A 226 -5.19 -16.19 3.32
C ASP A 226 -5.77 -17.48 3.94
N ASP A 227 -6.11 -17.37 5.22
CA ASP A 227 -6.56 -18.44 6.09
C ASP A 227 -7.53 -17.89 7.15
N ALA A 228 -8.57 -18.66 7.46
CA ALA A 228 -9.62 -18.29 8.42
C ALA A 228 -9.04 -18.16 9.83
N ARG A 229 -7.96 -18.90 10.10
CA ARG A 229 -7.23 -18.84 11.36
C ARG A 229 -6.61 -17.46 11.61
N LYS A 230 -6.36 -16.67 10.57
CA LYS A 230 -5.77 -15.32 10.68
C LYS A 230 -6.80 -14.22 10.95
N GLU A 231 -8.11 -14.48 10.79
CA GLU A 231 -9.15 -13.46 10.92
C GLU A 231 -9.14 -12.79 12.29
N ASN A 232 -9.06 -13.59 13.37
CA ASN A 232 -9.02 -13.06 14.73
C ASN A 232 -7.76 -12.23 14.98
N THR A 233 -6.60 -12.73 14.56
CA THR A 233 -5.32 -12.01 14.68
C THR A 233 -5.35 -10.68 13.94
N TYR A 234 -5.82 -10.67 12.69
CA TYR A 234 -6.04 -9.44 11.92
C TYR A 234 -6.99 -8.50 12.66
N LYS A 235 -8.17 -8.96 13.06
CA LYS A 235 -9.15 -8.13 13.77
C LYS A 235 -8.56 -7.53 15.05
N ASN A 236 -7.81 -8.30 15.84
CA ASN A 236 -7.18 -7.85 17.08
C ASN A 236 -6.16 -6.73 16.81
N ILE A 237 -5.18 -6.98 15.94
CA ILE A 237 -4.10 -6.02 15.66
C ILE A 237 -4.62 -4.75 14.99
N LEU A 238 -5.57 -4.89 14.05
CA LEU A 238 -6.16 -3.73 13.39
C LEU A 238 -7.03 -2.89 14.34
N SER A 239 -7.59 -3.50 15.40
CA SER A 239 -8.42 -2.79 16.39
C SER A 239 -7.60 -1.97 17.38
N LEU A 240 -6.29 -2.22 17.53
CA LEU A 240 -5.42 -1.48 18.47
C LEU A 240 -5.47 0.03 18.19
N ASN A 241 -5.78 0.85 19.20
CA ASN A 241 -5.97 2.31 19.07
C ASN A 241 -4.76 3.05 18.46
N HIS A 242 -3.56 2.52 18.70
CA HIS A 242 -2.30 3.07 18.23
C HIS A 242 -1.85 2.52 16.87
N ASN A 243 -2.50 1.48 16.34
CA ASN A 243 -2.34 1.06 14.95
C ASN A 243 -3.20 1.97 14.06
N LYS A 244 -2.63 2.96 13.39
CA LYS A 244 -3.38 4.03 12.71
C LYS A 244 -3.89 3.67 11.32
N ILE A 245 -3.29 2.68 10.67
CA ILE A 245 -3.65 2.22 9.32
C ILE A 245 -3.98 0.74 9.38
N SER A 246 -5.13 0.38 8.80
CA SER A 246 -5.55 -1.01 8.67
C SER A 246 -4.87 -1.65 7.45
N GLN A 247 -3.66 -2.16 7.64
CA GLN A 247 -2.92 -2.84 6.58
C GLN A 247 -3.39 -4.28 6.41
N VAL A 248 -3.48 -4.73 5.17
CA VAL A 248 -3.69 -6.14 4.82
C VAL A 248 -2.72 -6.56 3.74
N HIS A 249 -2.11 -7.73 3.91
CA HIS A 249 -1.34 -8.40 2.88
C HIS A 249 -2.19 -9.52 2.29
N ARG A 250 -2.16 -9.72 0.97
CA ARG A 250 -2.96 -10.76 0.31
C ARG A 250 -2.37 -11.09 -1.04
N TYR A 251 -2.11 -12.36 -1.29
CA TYR A 251 -1.56 -12.81 -2.57
C TYR A 251 -2.47 -13.79 -3.29
N LEU A 252 -2.35 -13.82 -4.61
CA LEU A 252 -2.72 -14.98 -5.42
C LEU A 252 -1.68 -16.08 -5.14
N ASP A 253 -2.10 -17.11 -4.41
CA ASP A 253 -1.24 -18.23 -4.01
C ASP A 253 -2.01 -19.56 -4.13
N SER A 254 -1.58 -20.40 -5.07
CA SER A 254 -2.14 -21.74 -5.29
C SER A 254 -2.00 -22.70 -4.08
N GLY A 255 -1.09 -22.41 -3.15
CA GLY A 255 -0.82 -23.17 -1.93
C GLY A 255 -1.52 -22.65 -0.68
N ALA A 256 -2.19 -21.50 -0.76
CA ALA A 256 -2.91 -20.94 0.37
C ALA A 256 -4.27 -21.63 0.59
N ARG A 257 -4.85 -21.47 1.80
CA ARG A 257 -6.00 -22.28 2.21
C ARG A 257 -7.31 -21.83 1.59
N TRP A 258 -7.54 -20.52 1.55
CA TRP A 258 -8.80 -20.00 1.04
C TRP A 258 -9.01 -20.31 -0.46
N PRO A 259 -10.24 -20.61 -0.90
CA PRO A 259 -10.52 -20.78 -2.33
C PRO A 259 -10.28 -19.51 -3.14
N VAL A 260 -10.63 -18.33 -2.60
CA VAL A 260 -10.52 -17.05 -3.31
C VAL A 260 -9.08 -16.71 -3.72
N VAL A 261 -8.08 -16.99 -2.85
CA VAL A 261 -6.65 -16.76 -3.12
C VAL A 261 -6.05 -17.73 -4.13
N ARG A 262 -6.78 -18.80 -4.46
CA ARG A 262 -6.42 -19.76 -5.52
C ARG A 262 -7.21 -19.52 -6.80
N SER A 263 -8.07 -18.50 -6.83
CA SER A 263 -8.97 -18.24 -7.95
C SER A 263 -8.22 -17.70 -9.16
N CYS A 264 -8.89 -17.71 -10.32
CA CYS A 264 -8.37 -17.03 -11.51
C CYS A 264 -8.63 -15.51 -11.51
N PHE A 265 -9.33 -14.98 -10.50
CA PHE A 265 -9.86 -13.62 -10.46
C PHE A 265 -9.04 -12.76 -9.49
N MET A 266 -8.00 -12.08 -10.00
CA MET A 266 -7.11 -11.26 -9.17
C MET A 266 -7.87 -10.09 -8.51
N ASP A 267 -8.89 -9.58 -9.18
CA ASP A 267 -9.81 -8.60 -8.63
C ASP A 267 -10.57 -9.12 -7.41
N SER A 268 -11.00 -10.39 -7.43
CA SER A 268 -11.67 -11.03 -6.28
C SER A 268 -10.70 -11.28 -5.13
N VAL A 269 -9.46 -11.69 -5.42
CA VAL A 269 -8.38 -11.83 -4.42
C VAL A 269 -8.17 -10.52 -3.66
N CYS A 270 -8.04 -9.42 -4.40
CA CYS A 270 -7.79 -8.09 -3.87
C CYS A 270 -9.02 -7.48 -3.18
N GLY A 271 -10.15 -7.45 -3.87
CA GLY A 271 -11.37 -6.77 -3.41
C GLY A 271 -11.99 -7.42 -2.18
N GLN A 272 -12.03 -8.76 -2.12
CA GLN A 272 -12.56 -9.47 -0.95
C GLN A 272 -11.75 -9.17 0.32
N ALA A 273 -10.42 -9.07 0.21
CA ALA A 273 -9.60 -8.71 1.35
C ALA A 273 -10.04 -7.37 1.96
N ILE A 274 -10.28 -6.36 1.11
CA ILE A 274 -10.76 -5.04 1.56
C ILE A 274 -12.16 -5.12 2.17
N PHE A 275 -13.11 -5.82 1.54
CA PHE A 275 -14.45 -5.99 2.09
C PHE A 275 -14.43 -6.65 3.48
N ASN A 276 -13.62 -7.70 3.65
CA ASN A 276 -13.48 -8.40 4.93
C ASN A 276 -12.91 -7.48 6.02
N ILE A 277 -11.85 -6.73 5.72
CA ILE A 277 -11.28 -5.80 6.71
C ILE A 277 -12.27 -4.68 7.04
N ARG A 278 -13.00 -4.15 6.04
CA ARG A 278 -14.03 -3.13 6.28
C ARG A 278 -15.22 -3.65 7.10
N SER A 279 -15.55 -4.94 7.02
CA SER A 279 -16.61 -5.53 7.85
C SER A 279 -16.27 -5.60 9.35
N TYR A 280 -15.02 -5.32 9.74
CA TYR A 280 -14.68 -5.16 11.14
C TYR A 280 -15.13 -3.82 11.72
N HIS A 281 -15.63 -2.89 10.89
CA HIS A 281 -16.12 -1.57 11.30
C HIS A 281 -15.09 -0.74 12.08
N ILE A 282 -13.82 -0.87 11.72
CA ILE A 282 -12.72 -0.11 12.29
C ILE A 282 -12.58 1.20 11.50
N ASN A 283 -12.80 2.34 12.16
CA ASN A 283 -12.75 3.68 11.55
C ASN A 283 -11.31 4.14 11.27
N LYS A 284 -10.62 3.46 10.36
CA LYS A 284 -9.25 3.73 9.92
C LYS A 284 -9.11 3.49 8.43
N PRO A 285 -8.13 4.14 7.75
CA PRO A 285 -7.87 3.85 6.36
C PRO A 285 -7.43 2.40 6.18
N VAL A 286 -7.99 1.70 5.19
CA VAL A 286 -7.59 0.34 4.83
C VAL A 286 -6.67 0.38 3.62
N LEU A 287 -5.50 -0.25 3.72
CA LEU A 287 -4.56 -0.39 2.61
C LEU A 287 -4.26 -1.86 2.35
N LEU A 288 -4.45 -2.31 1.10
CA LEU A 288 -3.85 -3.55 0.61
C LEU A 288 -2.36 -3.27 0.37
N SER A 289 -1.59 -3.35 1.46
CA SER A 289 -0.24 -2.79 1.56
C SER A 289 0.81 -3.69 0.95
N GLU A 290 0.46 -4.95 0.69
CA GLU A 290 1.29 -5.90 -0.02
C GLU A 290 0.43 -6.92 -0.76
N THR A 291 0.66 -7.08 -2.06
CA THR A 291 -0.08 -8.03 -2.89
C THR A 291 0.70 -8.41 -4.14
N GLY A 292 0.19 -9.37 -4.89
CA GLY A 292 0.80 -9.89 -6.10
C GLY A 292 0.38 -11.33 -6.33
N ALA A 293 1.17 -12.03 -7.12
CA ALA A 293 1.09 -13.46 -7.28
C ALA A 293 2.41 -14.09 -6.83
N VAL A 294 2.32 -15.29 -6.28
CA VAL A 294 3.47 -16.04 -5.80
C VAL A 294 3.40 -17.48 -6.28
N GLU A 295 4.56 -18.14 -6.32
CA GLU A 295 4.59 -19.60 -6.37
C GLU A 295 3.98 -20.20 -5.09
N LYS A 296 3.56 -21.45 -5.20
CA LYS A 296 2.83 -22.19 -4.16
C LYS A 296 3.45 -21.98 -2.77
N SER A 297 2.62 -21.57 -1.81
CA SER A 297 3.02 -21.34 -0.41
C SER A 297 4.12 -20.28 -0.26
N HIS A 298 4.02 -19.20 -1.04
CA HIS A 298 4.96 -18.06 -1.02
C HIS A 298 6.43 -18.47 -1.18
N THR A 299 6.71 -19.46 -2.04
CA THR A 299 8.08 -19.97 -2.26
C THR A 299 8.92 -19.09 -3.20
N GLY A 300 8.31 -18.10 -3.85
CA GLY A 300 9.00 -17.14 -4.70
C GLY A 300 8.05 -16.34 -5.59
N PRO A 301 8.60 -15.45 -6.44
CA PRO A 301 7.84 -14.70 -7.43
C PRO A 301 7.11 -15.63 -8.40
N TRP A 302 5.90 -15.25 -8.80
CA TRP A 302 5.09 -16.06 -9.70
C TRP A 302 5.75 -16.29 -11.07
N LYS A 303 5.80 -17.55 -11.50
CA LYS A 303 6.46 -17.95 -12.75
C LYS A 303 5.86 -17.35 -14.01
N TYR A 304 4.60 -16.93 -13.96
CA TYR A 304 3.89 -16.39 -15.12
C TYR A 304 4.03 -14.88 -15.28
N TYR A 305 4.73 -14.18 -14.37
CA TYR A 305 4.90 -12.74 -14.49
C TYR A 305 5.41 -12.30 -15.85
N LEU A 306 6.48 -12.92 -16.37
CA LEU A 306 7.07 -12.55 -17.66
C LEU A 306 6.14 -12.75 -18.87
N LYS A 307 5.04 -13.50 -18.71
CA LYS A 307 4.03 -13.69 -19.75
C LYS A 307 2.90 -12.65 -19.67
N ASP A 308 2.73 -11.96 -18.55
CA ASP A 308 1.73 -10.91 -18.39
C ASP A 308 2.23 -9.57 -18.95
N THR A 309 2.55 -9.54 -20.24
CA THR A 309 3.16 -8.37 -20.92
C THR A 309 2.23 -7.16 -20.98
N LEU A 310 0.93 -7.36 -20.73
CA LEU A 310 -0.07 -6.29 -20.67
C LEU A 310 -0.40 -5.84 -19.24
N GLY A 311 0.08 -6.57 -18.22
CA GLY A 311 -0.14 -6.24 -16.82
C GLY A 311 -1.57 -6.46 -16.34
N ILE A 312 -2.24 -7.54 -16.77
CA ILE A 312 -3.60 -7.90 -16.37
C ILE A 312 -3.71 -8.02 -14.84
N LEU A 313 -2.74 -8.66 -14.19
CA LEU A 313 -2.73 -8.75 -12.73
C LEU A 313 -2.51 -7.37 -12.09
N LEU A 314 -1.64 -6.54 -12.68
CA LEU A 314 -1.33 -5.22 -12.11
C LEU A 314 -2.56 -4.32 -12.18
N HIS A 315 -3.28 -4.37 -13.29
CA HIS A 315 -4.54 -3.66 -13.46
C HIS A 315 -5.53 -4.01 -12.35
N ASP A 316 -5.75 -5.30 -12.09
CA ASP A 316 -6.67 -5.75 -11.04
C ASP A 316 -6.18 -5.39 -9.63
N ILE A 317 -4.87 -5.46 -9.38
CA ILE A 317 -4.23 -5.00 -8.14
C ILE A 317 -4.49 -3.51 -7.88
N LEU A 318 -4.46 -2.67 -8.91
CA LEU A 318 -4.67 -1.22 -8.73
C LEU A 318 -6.14 -0.88 -8.53
N PHE A 319 -7.03 -1.43 -9.35
CA PHE A 319 -8.42 -1.01 -9.39
C PHE A 319 -9.28 -1.66 -8.30
N ALA A 320 -9.19 -2.98 -8.13
CA ALA A 320 -10.13 -3.71 -7.26
C ALA A 320 -10.11 -3.23 -5.79
N PRO A 321 -8.96 -2.98 -5.14
CA PRO A 321 -8.93 -2.50 -3.76
C PRO A 321 -9.60 -1.15 -3.59
N TYR A 322 -9.31 -0.18 -4.47
CA TYR A 322 -9.85 1.17 -4.39
C TYR A 322 -11.38 1.15 -4.52
N PHE A 323 -11.90 0.46 -5.53
CA PHE A 323 -13.34 0.32 -5.74
C PHE A 323 -14.05 -0.54 -4.69
N SER A 324 -13.29 -1.33 -3.91
CA SER A 324 -13.80 -2.05 -2.74
C SER A 324 -13.74 -1.20 -1.46
N GLY A 325 -13.28 0.05 -1.54
CA GLY A 325 -13.26 1.02 -0.45
C GLY A 325 -11.95 1.12 0.31
N ALA A 326 -10.83 0.71 -0.29
CA ALA A 326 -9.50 0.99 0.27
C ALA A 326 -9.12 2.47 0.11
N ALA A 327 -8.20 2.93 0.96
CA ALA A 327 -7.64 4.28 0.91
C ALA A 327 -6.65 4.48 -0.24
N GLY A 328 -6.43 3.47 -1.07
CA GLY A 328 -5.55 3.47 -2.24
C GLY A 328 -5.66 2.19 -3.07
N PRO A 329 -4.89 2.09 -4.16
CA PRO A 329 -4.74 0.83 -4.89
C PRO A 329 -4.05 -0.22 -4.03
N GLY A 330 -3.99 -1.47 -4.52
CA GLY A 330 -3.09 -2.47 -3.96
C GLY A 330 -1.64 -2.15 -4.30
N HIS A 331 -0.74 -2.38 -3.35
CA HIS A 331 0.69 -2.14 -3.52
C HIS A 331 1.39 -3.45 -3.90
N SER A 332 1.68 -3.58 -5.20
CA SER A 332 2.34 -4.78 -5.74
C SER A 332 3.71 -5.00 -5.12
N TRP A 333 4.02 -6.25 -4.77
CA TRP A 333 5.30 -6.65 -4.21
C TRP A 333 6.38 -6.82 -5.26
N HIS A 334 6.16 -7.59 -6.33
CA HIS A 334 7.29 -7.81 -7.25
C HIS A 334 7.43 -6.62 -8.22
N TRP A 335 8.04 -5.52 -7.79
CA TRP A 335 8.29 -4.36 -8.65
C TRP A 335 9.37 -4.66 -9.70
N ASP A 336 10.42 -5.38 -9.31
CA ASP A 336 11.60 -5.66 -10.11
C ASP A 336 11.35 -6.81 -11.08
N GLN A 337 10.71 -7.89 -10.61
CA GLN A 337 10.48 -9.08 -11.43
C GLN A 337 9.29 -8.95 -12.41
N TYR A 338 8.38 -8.01 -12.15
CA TYR A 338 7.14 -7.88 -12.92
C TYR A 338 6.96 -6.47 -13.49
N ILE A 339 6.82 -5.44 -12.65
CA ILE A 339 6.47 -4.08 -13.13
C ILE A 339 7.59 -3.45 -13.97
N ASN A 340 8.81 -3.39 -13.42
CA ASN A 340 9.95 -2.78 -14.08
C ASN A 340 10.38 -3.58 -15.31
N LYS A 341 10.53 -4.91 -15.16
CA LYS A 341 10.96 -5.81 -16.25
C LYS A 341 10.05 -5.75 -17.47
N LEU A 342 8.75 -5.53 -17.29
CA LEU A 342 7.77 -5.49 -18.37
C LEU A 342 7.30 -4.07 -18.72
N ASN A 343 7.92 -3.04 -18.11
CA ASN A 343 7.58 -1.63 -18.34
C ASN A 343 6.08 -1.32 -18.15
N LEU A 344 5.47 -1.86 -17.08
CA LEU A 344 4.03 -1.76 -16.81
C LEU A 344 3.61 -0.47 -16.09
N TRP A 345 4.51 0.50 -15.97
CA TRP A 345 4.30 1.73 -15.21
C TRP A 345 3.09 2.56 -15.70
N TRP A 346 2.72 2.43 -16.97
CA TRP A 346 1.59 3.15 -17.56
C TRP A 346 0.24 2.87 -16.85
N HIS A 347 0.09 1.71 -16.19
CA HIS A 347 -1.10 1.37 -15.40
C HIS A 347 -1.37 2.37 -14.26
N PHE A 348 -0.33 2.90 -13.63
CA PHE A 348 -0.48 3.92 -12.57
C PHE A 348 -1.12 5.20 -13.12
N LYS A 349 -0.81 5.58 -14.36
CA LYS A 349 -1.41 6.74 -15.03
C LYS A 349 -2.89 6.48 -15.31
N ARG A 350 -3.25 5.27 -15.76
CA ARG A 350 -4.65 4.87 -16.00
C ARG A 350 -5.47 4.93 -14.72
N PHE A 351 -4.93 4.39 -13.63
CA PHE A 351 -5.56 4.46 -12.32
C PHE A 351 -5.71 5.91 -11.83
N ASN A 352 -4.67 6.73 -12.01
CA ASN A 352 -4.70 8.14 -11.62
C ASN A 352 -5.81 8.92 -12.35
N ASN A 353 -6.01 8.69 -13.65
CA ASN A 353 -7.08 9.33 -14.43
C ASN A 353 -8.49 9.02 -13.90
N VAL A 354 -8.67 7.87 -13.25
CA VAL A 354 -9.95 7.43 -12.69
C VAL A 354 -10.23 8.09 -11.35
N ILE A 355 -9.25 8.14 -10.45
CA ILE A 355 -9.47 8.67 -9.10
C ILE A 355 -9.61 10.20 -9.08
N GLN A 356 -9.15 10.91 -10.12
CA GLN A 356 -9.27 12.37 -10.19
C GLN A 356 -10.72 12.85 -10.33
N VAL A 357 -11.63 12.01 -10.84
CA VAL A 357 -13.01 12.40 -11.12
C VAL A 357 -13.97 12.07 -9.97
N PHE A 358 -13.48 11.50 -8.86
CA PHE A 358 -14.26 11.07 -7.71
C PHE A 358 -13.51 11.31 -6.38
N ASP A 359 -14.11 12.09 -5.47
CA ASP A 359 -13.55 12.37 -4.15
C ASP A 359 -14.35 11.61 -3.07
N PRO A 360 -13.84 10.46 -2.58
CA PRO A 360 -14.60 9.61 -1.66
C PRO A 360 -14.80 10.26 -0.27
N ILE A 361 -14.01 11.27 0.08
CA ILE A 361 -14.18 12.02 1.33
C ILE A 361 -15.41 12.91 1.20
N LYS A 362 -15.47 13.74 0.15
CA LYS A 362 -16.62 14.64 -0.09
C LYS A 362 -17.92 13.88 -0.31
N GLU A 363 -17.81 12.75 -1.01
CA GLU A 363 -18.94 11.89 -1.33
C GLU A 363 -19.40 11.01 -0.16
N ASN A 364 -18.62 10.93 0.93
CA ASN A 364 -18.83 9.95 2.02
C ASN A 364 -19.03 8.52 1.48
N ALA A 365 -18.13 8.12 0.58
CA ALA A 365 -18.33 6.97 -0.29
C ALA A 365 -18.49 5.65 0.49
N GLN A 366 -19.48 4.85 0.08
CA GLN A 366 -19.72 3.50 0.59
C GLN A 366 -19.43 2.47 -0.50
N PRO A 367 -18.57 1.47 -0.25
CA PRO A 367 -18.24 0.47 -1.24
C PRO A 367 -19.30 -0.63 -1.32
N TYR A 368 -19.44 -1.22 -2.49
CA TYR A 368 -20.27 -2.38 -2.73
C TYR A 368 -19.80 -3.14 -3.97
N SER A 369 -20.23 -4.39 -4.11
CA SER A 369 -19.95 -5.17 -5.31
C SER A 369 -21.06 -6.16 -5.61
N PHE A 370 -21.16 -6.57 -6.87
CA PHE A 370 -22.06 -7.61 -7.34
C PHE A 370 -21.53 -8.21 -8.64
N THR A 371 -22.02 -9.39 -9.01
CA THR A 371 -21.70 -10.05 -10.28
C THR A 371 -22.99 -10.36 -11.00
N VAL A 372 -23.03 -10.12 -12.31
CA VAL A 372 -24.16 -10.48 -13.16
C VAL A 372 -23.88 -11.76 -13.92
N SER A 373 -24.93 -12.45 -14.40
CA SER A 373 -24.88 -13.79 -15.01
C SER A 373 -23.85 -13.97 -16.13
N ASP A 374 -23.47 -12.89 -16.80
CA ASP A 374 -22.58 -12.89 -17.98
C ASP A 374 -21.08 -12.77 -17.64
N SER A 375 -20.71 -13.02 -16.38
CA SER A 375 -19.32 -12.91 -15.89
C SER A 375 -18.79 -11.47 -15.85
N LEU A 376 -19.65 -10.46 -15.68
CA LEU A 376 -19.20 -9.11 -15.36
C LEU A 376 -19.30 -8.87 -13.85
N ALA A 377 -18.18 -8.57 -13.22
CA ALA A 377 -18.13 -8.12 -11.83
C ALA A 377 -18.13 -6.59 -11.77
N PHE A 378 -18.87 -6.06 -10.82
CA PHE A 378 -18.99 -4.64 -10.56
C PHE A 378 -18.44 -4.36 -9.16
N TYR A 379 -17.51 -3.42 -9.07
CA TYR A 379 -17.02 -2.86 -7.81
C TYR A 379 -17.33 -1.37 -7.83
N GLY A 380 -18.06 -0.88 -6.84
CA GLY A 380 -18.62 0.46 -6.85
C GLY A 380 -18.38 1.23 -5.57
N LEU A 381 -18.20 2.55 -5.70
CA LEU A 381 -18.21 3.51 -4.60
C LEU A 381 -19.42 4.42 -4.75
N LYS A 382 -20.42 4.22 -3.89
CA LYS A 382 -21.64 5.03 -3.85
C LYS A 382 -21.41 6.29 -3.02
N GLY A 383 -21.50 7.45 -3.66
CA GLY A 383 -21.47 8.75 -3.02
C GLY A 383 -22.84 9.37 -2.79
N LYS A 384 -22.84 10.62 -2.31
CA LYS A 384 -24.05 11.44 -2.15
C LYS A 384 -24.58 11.92 -3.50
N ASN A 385 -23.67 12.41 -4.33
CA ASN A 385 -23.95 13.12 -5.58
C ASN A 385 -23.42 12.38 -6.80
N ASN A 386 -22.30 11.68 -6.60
CA ASN A 386 -21.63 10.93 -7.65
C ASN A 386 -21.49 9.47 -7.22
N GLU A 387 -21.42 8.59 -8.21
CA GLU A 387 -21.15 7.18 -8.02
C GLU A 387 -20.16 6.74 -9.08
N ILE A 388 -19.21 5.89 -8.70
CA ILE A 388 -18.19 5.40 -9.64
C ILE A 388 -18.11 3.87 -9.56
N PHE A 389 -18.04 3.23 -10.73
CA PHE A 389 -17.96 1.78 -10.90
C PHE A 389 -16.70 1.41 -11.64
N TRP A 390 -16.14 0.28 -11.28
CA TRP A 390 -15.24 -0.48 -12.11
C TRP A 390 -15.88 -1.82 -12.46
N ILE A 391 -16.06 -2.03 -13.76
CA ILE A 391 -16.67 -3.21 -14.36
C ILE A 391 -15.52 -4.08 -14.86
N ARG A 392 -15.46 -5.31 -14.40
CA ARG A 392 -14.42 -6.28 -14.77
C ARG A 392 -15.05 -7.49 -15.47
N ASP A 393 -14.59 -7.80 -16.67
CA ASP A 393 -14.97 -9.02 -17.39
C ASP A 393 -14.19 -10.22 -16.87
N HIS A 394 -14.81 -11.06 -16.05
CA HIS A 394 -14.21 -12.28 -15.50
C HIS A 394 -13.87 -13.32 -16.57
N ALA A 395 -14.43 -13.24 -17.79
CA ALA A 395 -13.99 -14.07 -18.90
C ALA A 395 -12.56 -13.72 -19.37
N SER A 396 -12.08 -12.51 -19.08
CA SER A 396 -10.70 -12.07 -19.27
C SER A 396 -10.00 -12.14 -17.92
N ASN A 397 -9.22 -13.18 -17.69
CA ASN A 397 -8.50 -13.39 -16.43
C ASN A 397 -7.13 -14.01 -16.67
N TRP A 398 -6.30 -14.08 -15.63
CA TRP A 398 -4.92 -14.53 -15.79
C TRP A 398 -4.81 -15.94 -16.36
N LYS A 399 -5.74 -16.84 -16.03
CA LYS A 399 -5.72 -18.19 -16.59
C LYS A 399 -6.04 -18.16 -18.08
N SER A 400 -7.16 -17.55 -18.45
CA SER A 400 -7.58 -17.47 -19.86
C SER A 400 -6.56 -16.77 -20.77
N GLU A 401 -6.03 -15.61 -20.37
CA GLU A 401 -5.19 -14.81 -21.26
C GLU A 401 -3.71 -15.23 -21.22
N ILE A 402 -3.20 -15.63 -20.05
CA ILE A 402 -1.76 -15.90 -19.87
C ILE A 402 -1.44 -17.39 -20.00
N VAL A 403 -2.30 -18.28 -19.49
CA VAL A 403 -2.08 -19.73 -19.56
C VAL A 403 -2.67 -20.30 -20.85
N ASP A 404 -3.94 -19.98 -21.12
CA ASP A 404 -4.67 -20.57 -22.24
C ASP A 404 -4.49 -19.77 -23.55
N ASN A 405 -3.83 -18.61 -23.50
CA ASN A 405 -3.59 -17.69 -24.62
C ASN A 405 -4.87 -17.28 -25.37
N LEU A 406 -6.00 -17.22 -24.66
CA LEU A 406 -7.27 -16.74 -25.20
C LEU A 406 -7.28 -15.21 -25.16
N PRO A 407 -7.44 -14.50 -26.28
CA PRO A 407 -7.49 -13.05 -26.25
C PRO A 407 -8.75 -12.56 -25.53
N ALA A 408 -8.63 -11.47 -24.74
CA ALA A 408 -9.78 -10.83 -24.12
C ALA A 408 -10.89 -10.54 -25.14
N ARG A 409 -12.12 -10.99 -24.91
CA ARG A 409 -13.26 -10.71 -25.79
C ARG A 409 -13.62 -9.22 -25.79
N ILE A 410 -14.34 -8.79 -26.83
CA ILE A 410 -15.03 -7.49 -26.83
C ILE A 410 -16.39 -7.69 -26.18
N ILE A 411 -16.69 -6.89 -25.16
CA ILE A 411 -18.04 -6.74 -24.63
C ILE A 411 -18.73 -5.65 -25.45
N HIS A 412 -19.85 -5.99 -26.08
CA HIS A 412 -20.62 -5.09 -26.94
C HIS A 412 -22.10 -5.08 -26.57
N ASN A 413 -22.79 -3.98 -26.89
CA ASN A 413 -24.24 -3.79 -26.72
C ASN A 413 -24.78 -4.20 -25.33
N ARG A 414 -23.99 -4.04 -24.27
CA ARG A 414 -24.43 -4.37 -22.92
C ARG A 414 -25.27 -3.24 -22.34
N ILE A 415 -26.46 -3.60 -21.90
CA ILE A 415 -27.41 -2.67 -21.28
C ILE A 415 -27.27 -2.81 -19.76
N VAL A 416 -27.16 -1.67 -19.07
CA VAL A 416 -27.11 -1.60 -17.62
C VAL A 416 -28.20 -0.67 -17.12
N ASP A 417 -28.97 -1.13 -16.14
CA ASP A 417 -29.93 -0.30 -15.42
C ASP A 417 -29.19 0.67 -14.50
N LEU A 418 -29.56 1.94 -14.54
CA LEU A 418 -29.01 2.92 -13.62
C LEU A 418 -29.55 2.67 -12.20
N PRO A 419 -28.70 2.80 -11.17
CA PRO A 419 -29.08 2.52 -9.79
C PRO A 419 -30.10 3.52 -9.23
N SER A 420 -30.31 4.66 -9.91
CA SER A 420 -31.28 5.68 -9.54
C SER A 420 -31.72 6.51 -10.75
N LYS A 421 -32.98 6.99 -10.72
CA LYS A 421 -33.61 7.81 -11.76
C LYS A 421 -33.13 9.27 -11.80
N ASP A 422 -32.41 9.71 -10.78
CA ASP A 422 -31.91 11.08 -10.65
C ASP A 422 -30.55 11.30 -11.31
N ILE A 423 -29.92 10.26 -11.87
CA ILE A 423 -28.68 10.37 -12.64
C ILE A 423 -28.92 11.17 -13.92
N LYS A 424 -28.09 12.19 -14.15
CA LYS A 424 -28.17 13.12 -15.28
C LYS A 424 -27.04 12.94 -16.28
N LEU A 425 -25.85 12.63 -15.80
CA LEU A 425 -24.66 12.44 -16.63
C LEU A 425 -24.03 11.08 -16.36
N VAL A 426 -23.64 10.40 -17.43
CA VAL A 426 -22.85 9.18 -17.39
C VAL A 426 -21.62 9.33 -18.27
N GLN A 427 -20.46 9.04 -17.71
CA GLN A 427 -19.20 9.00 -18.44
C GLN A 427 -18.56 7.61 -18.26
N ALA A 428 -18.02 7.07 -19.33
CA ALA A 428 -17.23 5.86 -19.30
C ALA A 428 -15.76 6.15 -19.60
N TYR A 429 -14.87 5.53 -18.83
CA TYR A 429 -13.45 5.51 -19.10
C TYR A 429 -13.01 4.09 -19.41
N ASP A 430 -12.34 3.92 -20.54
CA ASP A 430 -11.64 2.67 -20.88
C ASP A 430 -10.16 2.81 -20.47
N PRO A 431 -9.70 2.13 -19.41
CA PRO A 431 -8.31 2.18 -18.96
C PRO A 431 -7.31 1.62 -19.97
N TRP A 432 -7.75 0.77 -20.89
CA TRP A 432 -6.87 0.12 -21.86
C TRP A 432 -6.62 1.00 -23.09
N THR A 433 -7.55 1.90 -23.41
CA THR A 433 -7.40 2.88 -24.51
C THR A 433 -7.20 4.33 -24.05
N ASP A 434 -7.26 4.60 -22.74
CA ASP A 434 -7.16 5.93 -22.12
C ASP A 434 -8.24 6.92 -22.52
N LYS A 435 -9.44 6.44 -22.84
CA LYS A 435 -10.48 7.28 -23.43
C LYS A 435 -11.68 7.44 -22.52
N TRP A 436 -12.02 8.69 -22.23
CA TRP A 436 -13.32 9.06 -21.67
C TRP A 436 -14.36 9.25 -22.80
N THR A 437 -15.57 8.75 -22.60
CA THR A 437 -16.71 8.89 -23.51
C THR A 437 -17.98 9.19 -22.71
N ASN A 438 -18.75 10.18 -23.14
CA ASN A 438 -20.07 10.46 -22.56
C ASN A 438 -21.10 9.44 -23.08
N ILE A 439 -21.93 8.90 -22.20
CA ILE A 439 -22.97 7.92 -22.54
C ILE A 439 -24.35 8.56 -22.41
N SER A 440 -25.19 8.37 -23.42
CA SER A 440 -26.58 8.80 -23.38
C SER A 440 -27.43 7.89 -22.49
N ILE A 441 -28.26 8.50 -21.64
CA ILE A 441 -29.24 7.81 -20.80
C ILE A 441 -30.57 7.72 -21.57
N ARG A 442 -31.19 6.53 -21.61
CA ARG A 442 -32.54 6.33 -22.16
C ARG A 442 -33.31 5.39 -21.25
N ASP A 443 -34.51 5.78 -20.82
CA ASP A 443 -35.39 4.97 -19.96
C ASP A 443 -34.71 4.41 -18.70
N ASN A 444 -33.90 5.25 -18.04
CA ASN A 444 -33.09 4.85 -16.86
C ASN A 444 -32.08 3.72 -17.14
N LYS A 445 -31.69 3.55 -18.39
CA LYS A 445 -30.72 2.56 -18.85
C LYS A 445 -29.61 3.24 -19.65
N ILE A 446 -28.47 2.57 -19.71
CA ILE A 446 -27.34 2.94 -20.55
C ILE A 446 -26.88 1.74 -21.37
N ILE A 447 -26.34 2.01 -22.56
CA ILE A 447 -25.59 1.03 -23.35
C ILE A 447 -24.11 1.30 -23.09
N LEU A 448 -23.39 0.31 -22.60
CA LEU A 448 -21.96 0.41 -22.39
C LEU A 448 -21.25 0.53 -23.76
N PRO A 449 -20.23 1.40 -23.90
CA PRO A 449 -19.36 1.39 -25.06
C PRO A 449 -18.65 0.05 -25.16
N ASP A 450 -18.22 -0.31 -26.37
CA ASP A 450 -17.40 -1.50 -26.55
C ASP A 450 -16.11 -1.40 -25.74
N PHE A 451 -15.78 -2.47 -25.00
CA PHE A 451 -14.54 -2.52 -24.21
C PHE A 451 -14.00 -3.94 -24.12
N ARG A 452 -12.73 -4.05 -23.70
CA ARG A 452 -12.07 -5.32 -23.35
C ARG A 452 -11.59 -5.25 -21.91
N ARG A 453 -11.64 -6.38 -21.20
CA ARG A 453 -11.17 -6.60 -19.82
C ARG A 453 -11.90 -5.78 -18.76
N SER A 454 -11.94 -4.46 -18.85
CA SER A 454 -12.63 -3.62 -17.87
C SER A 454 -13.05 -2.26 -18.40
N LEU A 455 -14.05 -1.66 -17.75
CA LEU A 455 -14.52 -0.30 -17.99
C LEU A 455 -14.78 0.40 -16.66
N VAL A 456 -14.55 1.71 -16.57
CA VAL A 456 -14.99 2.53 -15.44
C VAL A 456 -16.20 3.34 -15.85
N LEU A 457 -17.23 3.42 -15.00
CA LEU A 457 -18.35 4.34 -15.17
C LEU A 457 -18.36 5.36 -14.05
N LYS A 458 -18.57 6.63 -14.38
CA LYS A 458 -18.92 7.68 -13.43
C LYS A 458 -20.36 8.13 -13.71
N LEU A 459 -21.20 8.08 -12.69
CA LEU A 459 -22.58 8.55 -12.71
C LEU A 459 -22.68 9.82 -11.85
N SER A 460 -23.36 10.84 -12.36
CA SER A 460 -23.53 12.12 -11.67
C SER A 460 -24.99 12.55 -11.69
N LYS A 461 -25.47 13.07 -10.55
CA LYS A 461 -26.82 13.65 -10.41
C LYS A 461 -26.94 15.09 -10.93
N TYR A 462 -25.82 15.68 -11.33
CA TYR A 462 -25.72 17.02 -11.89
C TYR A 462 -25.08 16.94 -13.28
N GLU A 463 -25.32 17.97 -14.10
CA GLU A 463 -24.75 18.11 -15.44
C GLU A 463 -23.27 18.51 -15.43
#